data_AF-A0A817WZR3-F1
#
_entry.id   AF-A0A817WZR3-F1
#
_cell.length_a   1.000
_cell.length_b   1.000
_cell.length_c   1.000
_cell.angle_alpha   90.00
_cell.angle_beta   90.00
_cell.angle_gamma   90.00
#
_symmetry.space_group_name_H-M   'P 1'
#
loop_
_entity.id
_entity.type
_entity.pdbx_description
1 polymer ?
#
loop_
_entity_poly.entity_id
_entity_poly.type
_entity_poly.pdbx_seq_one_letter_code
_entity_poly.pdbx_strand_id
1 'polypeptide(L)' 'ERFLLEKMKINGKTSNLTDNVAIEKSKAKVSVTSDIPLSKR' A
#
# COMPACT_ATOMS: atom_id res chain seq x y z
N GLU A 1 6.56 5.51 4.62
CA GLU A 1 5.18 5.55 4.11
C GLU A 1 5.07 6.29 2.78
N ARG A 2 5.54 7.54 2.66
CA ARG A 2 5.43 8.34 1.42
C ARG A 2 5.85 7.61 0.13
N PHE A 3 6.98 6.91 0.13
CA PHE A 3 7.43 6.18 -1.06
C PHE A 3 6.47 5.07 -1.49
N LEU A 4 5.92 4.32 -0.53
CA LEU A 4 4.96 3.25 -0.82
C LEU A 4 3.66 3.85 -1.35
N LEU A 5 3.17 4.95 -0.74
CA LEU A 5 1.97 5.64 -1.20
C LEU A 5 2.08 6.15 -2.65
N GLU A 6 3.26 6.62 -3.04
CA GLU A 6 3.49 7.24 -4.35
C GLU A 6 3.81 6.23 -5.46
N LYS A 7 4.33 5.04 -5.09
CA LYS A 7 4.80 4.03 -6.05
C LYS A 7 3.94 2.78 -6.12
N MET A 8 3.13 2.46 -5.10
CA MET A 8 2.20 1.35 -5.20
C MET A 8 1.18 1.63 -6.30
N LYS A 9 1.03 0.67 -7.20
CA LYS A 9 0.00 0.70 -8.23
C LYS A 9 -1.08 -0.30 -7.88
N ILE A 10 -2.32 0.15 -7.90
CA ILE A 10 -3.50 -0.71 -7.83
C ILE A 10 -4.14 -0.66 -9.20
N ASN A 11 -4.33 -1.82 -9.82
CA ASN A 11 -4.85 -1.96 -11.19
C ASN A 11 -4.11 -1.07 -12.22
N GLY A 12 -2.79 -0.94 -12.05
CA GLY A 12 -1.92 -0.16 -12.95
C GLY A 12 -1.86 1.35 -12.67
N LYS A 13 -2.61 1.87 -11.68
CA LYS A 13 -2.63 3.32 -11.33
C LYS A 13 -2.15 3.56 -9.89
N THR A 14 -1.42 4.65 -9.67
CA THR A 14 -0.79 5.00 -8.37
C THR A 14 -1.69 5.80 -7.41
N SER A 15 -2.90 6.19 -7.82
CA SER A 15 -3.77 7.10 -7.06
C SER A 15 -4.99 6.43 -6.39
N ASN A 16 -5.00 5.09 -6.27
CA ASN A 16 -6.19 4.33 -5.83
C ASN A 16 -5.99 3.55 -4.52
N LEU A 17 -5.10 4.04 -3.65
CA LEU A 17 -4.72 3.33 -2.41
C LEU A 17 -5.76 3.42 -1.30
N THR A 18 -6.55 4.50 -1.26
CA THR A 18 -7.39 4.85 -0.11
C THR A 18 -8.48 3.83 0.19
N ASP A 19 -9.00 3.13 -0.82
CA ASP A 19 -10.18 2.26 -0.64
C ASP A 19 -9.83 0.79 -0.43
N ASN A 20 -8.62 0.35 -0.78
CA ASN A 20 -8.30 -1.10 -0.86
C ASN A 20 -7.00 -1.51 -0.16
N VAL A 21 -6.13 -0.55 0.21
CA VAL A 21 -4.84 -0.84 0.82
C VAL A 21 -4.55 0.15 1.95
N ALA A 22 -4.54 -0.35 3.18
CA ALA A 22 -4.13 0.40 4.35
C ALA A 22 -2.63 0.19 4.62
N ILE A 23 -1.90 1.29 4.83
CA ILE A 23 -0.48 1.27 5.18
C ILE A 23 -0.33 1.93 6.54
N GLU A 24 0.16 1.18 7.52
CA GLU A 24 0.39 1.67 8.88
C GLU A 24 1.87 1.55 9.24
N LYS A 25 2.46 2.64 9.75
CA LYS A 25 3.82 2.61 10.29
C LYS A 25 3.80 2.63 11.82
N SER A 26 4.35 1.58 12.38
CA SER A 26 4.91 1.60 13.73
C SER A 26 6.38 2.01 13.67
N LYS A 27 6.94 2.49 14.79
CA LYS A 27 8.29 3.08 14.91
C LYS A 27 9.38 2.29 14.15
N ALA A 28 9.32 0.95 14.16
CA ALA A 28 10.27 0.07 13.49
C ALA A 28 9.65 -0.87 12.44
N LYS A 29 8.34 -0.81 12.20
CA LYS A 29 7.64 -1.77 11.31
C LYS A 29 6.62 -1.05 10.43
N VAL A 30 6.50 -1.49 9.19
CA VAL A 30 5.46 -1.05 8.27
C VAL A 30 4.55 -2.24 7.99
N SER A 31 3.28 -2.10 8.35
CA SER A 31 2.22 -3.05 8.05
C SER A 31 1.47 -2.58 6.81
N VAL A 32 1.22 -3.50 5.88
CA VAL A 32 0.41 -3.25 4.68
C VAL A 32 -0.72 -4.26 4.69
N THR A 33 -1.94 -3.77 4.74
CA THR A 33 -3.17 -4.56 4.74
C THR A 33 -3.91 -4.29 3.44
N SER A 34 -4.30 -5.34 2.72
CA SER A 34 -4.94 -5.21 1.40
C SER A 34 -6.13 -6.15 1.27
N ASP A 35 -7.25 -5.62 0.80
CA ASP A 35 -8.48 -6.40 0.54
C ASP A 35 -8.53 -6.97 -0.89
N ILE A 36 -7.54 -6.62 -1.71
CA ILE A 36 -7.35 -7.06 -3.10
C ILE A 36 -6.10 -7.95 -3.19
N PRO A 37 -6.03 -8.90 -4.16
CA PRO A 37 -4.82 -9.69 -4.40
C PRO A 37 -3.56 -8.82 -4.57
N LEU A 38 -2.64 -8.96 -3.62
CA LEU A 38 -1.40 -8.20 -3.53
C LEU A 38 -0.24 -9.15 -3.22
N SER A 39 0.93 -8.86 -3.77
CA SER A 39 2.14 -9.66 -3.60
C SER A 39 3.26 -8.83 -2.97
N LYS A 40 4.10 -9.48 -2.16
CA LYS A 40 5.29 -8.87 -1.54
C LYS A 40 6.52 -8.84 -2.44
N ARG A 41 6.44 -9.43 -3.63
CA ARG A 41 7.56 -9.63 -4.55
C ARG A 41 8.07 -8.34 -5.17
#